data_AF-A0A0K0F2Y7-F1
#
_entry.id   AF-A0A0K0F2Y7-F1
#
_cell.length_a   1.000
_cell.length_b   1.000
_cell.length_c   1.000
_cell.angle_alpha   90.00
_cell.angle_beta   90.00
_cell.angle_gamma   90.00
#
_symmetry.space_group_name_H-M   'P 1'
#
loop_
_entity.id
_entity.type
_entity.pdbx_description
1 polymer ?
#
loop_
_entity_poly.entity_id
_entity_poly.type
_entity_poly.pdbx_seq_one_letter_code
_entity_poly.pdbx_strand_id
1 'polypeptide(L)'
;MKYLQNTFSTLCEDIKKRRHYTDKPLSQEEANFPIAYIISIYMTNRKLVEVLKIYNGSIDIEYADPRPHYNDMIDFNLNWPLRHLEIFKEGDPRKLNNKILLSQLEFQKGYVTISYPKKSVKYLTEKLNLTKFFKQLDDMNLYANEK
;
A
#
# COMPACT_ATOMS: atom_id res chain seq x y z
N MET A 1 15.84 17.19 -10.77
CA MET A 1 14.69 18.04 -10.37
C MET A 1 15.00 18.64 -9.01
N LYS A 2 15.05 19.97 -8.90
CA LYS A 2 15.14 20.66 -7.61
C LYS A 2 13.85 20.36 -6.83
N TYR A 3 13.95 19.89 -5.60
CA TYR A 3 12.82 19.86 -4.69
C TYR A 3 12.22 21.27 -4.68
N LEU A 4 10.92 21.41 -4.96
CA LEU A 4 10.22 22.62 -4.53
C LEU A 4 10.28 22.54 -3.01
N GLN A 5 11.24 23.28 -2.42
CA GLN A 5 11.23 23.52 -0.98
C GLN A 5 9.81 23.99 -0.66
N ASN A 6 9.20 23.41 0.37
CA ASN A 6 7.87 23.84 0.78
C ASN A 6 8.04 25.26 1.35
N THR A 7 7.93 26.27 0.49
CA THR A 7 8.22 27.68 0.81
C THR A 7 7.11 28.33 1.64
N PHE A 8 6.09 27.56 2.00
CA PHE A 8 4.92 28.07 2.71
C PHE A 8 4.83 27.43 4.09
N SER A 9 4.74 28.30 5.10
CA SER A 9 4.54 27.89 6.48
C SER A 9 3.27 27.05 6.64
N THR A 10 3.38 25.98 7.42
CA THR A 10 2.29 25.05 7.75
C THR A 10 1.71 25.29 9.15
N LEU A 11 2.11 26.37 9.82
CA LEU A 11 1.48 26.77 11.08
C LEU A 11 0.00 27.11 10.85
N CYS A 12 -0.84 26.84 11.85
CA CYS A 12 -2.30 27.04 11.75
C CYS A 12 -2.67 28.49 11.37
N GLU A 13 -1.99 29.47 11.94
CA GLU A 13 -2.21 30.88 11.64
C GLU A 13 -1.94 31.22 10.17
N ASP A 14 -0.88 30.64 9.60
CA ASP A 14 -0.49 30.89 8.22
C ASP A 14 -1.41 30.18 7.22
N ILE A 15 -1.98 29.04 7.60
CA ILE A 15 -3.03 28.37 6.83
C ILE A 15 -4.30 29.23 6.83
N LYS A 16 -4.71 29.75 8.00
CA LYS A 16 -5.89 30.62 8.15
C LYS A 16 -5.76 31.89 7.32
N LYS A 17 -4.62 32.58 7.41
CA LYS A 17 -4.34 33.79 6.61
C LYS A 17 -4.40 33.52 5.11
N ARG A 18 -3.78 32.44 4.62
CA ARG A 18 -3.76 32.09 3.19
C ARG A 18 -5.12 31.69 2.63
N ARG A 19 -5.97 31.11 3.48
CA ARG A 19 -7.32 30.67 3.10
C ARG A 19 -8.40 31.70 3.41
N HIS A 20 -8.02 32.84 4.01
CA HIS A 20 -8.92 33.90 4.44
C HIS A 20 -10.07 33.37 5.32
N TYR A 21 -9.77 32.42 6.20
CA TYR A 21 -10.78 31.94 7.15
C TYR A 21 -11.12 33.05 8.15
N THR A 22 -12.41 33.31 8.33
CA THR A 22 -12.87 34.22 9.39
C THR A 22 -12.76 33.52 10.74
N ASP A 23 -12.15 34.18 11.72
CA ASP A 23 -12.02 33.65 13.08
C ASP A 23 -13.16 34.11 14.00
N LYS A 24 -14.02 35.01 13.50
CA LYS A 24 -15.17 35.56 14.22
C LYS A 24 -16.39 35.69 13.30
N PRO A 25 -17.61 35.57 13.84
CA PRO A 25 -18.83 35.88 13.11
C PRO A 25 -18.80 37.33 12.58
N LEU A 26 -19.35 37.56 11.40
CA LEU A 26 -19.45 38.89 10.79
C LEU A 26 -20.73 39.63 11.21
N SER A 27 -21.72 38.91 11.75
CA SER A 27 -22.93 39.50 12.32
C SER A 27 -23.43 38.77 13.57
N GLN A 28 -24.36 39.40 14.29
CA GLN A 28 -24.99 38.80 15.46
C GLN A 28 -25.89 37.62 15.09
N GLU A 29 -26.51 37.68 13.92
CA GLU A 29 -27.33 36.59 13.36
C GLU A 29 -26.48 35.35 13.08
N GLU A 30 -25.30 35.51 12.47
CA GLU A 30 -24.36 34.40 12.24
C GLU A 30 -23.85 33.79 13.56
N ALA A 31 -23.63 34.61 14.59
CA ALA A 31 -23.24 34.14 15.92
C ALA A 31 -24.36 33.34 16.61
N ASN A 32 -25.61 33.70 16.35
CA ASN A 32 -26.79 33.11 16.97
C ASN A 32 -27.35 31.89 16.21
N PHE A 33 -26.91 31.65 14.97
CA PHE A 33 -27.40 30.57 14.13
C PHE A 33 -26.26 29.68 13.58
N PRO A 34 -25.70 28.78 14.42
CA PRO A 34 -24.60 27.91 14.00
C PRO A 34 -25.07 26.90 12.94
N ILE A 35 -24.43 26.92 11.76
CA ILE A 35 -24.67 25.94 10.70
C ILE A 35 -23.60 24.85 10.80
N ALA A 36 -24.04 23.60 11.00
CA ALA A 36 -23.17 22.44 10.85
C ALA A 36 -23.18 22.00 9.39
N TYR A 37 -21.99 21.82 8.81
CA TYR A 37 -21.83 21.26 7.48
C TYR A 37 -21.02 19.96 7.54
N ILE A 38 -21.31 19.05 6.62
CA ILE A 38 -20.47 17.88 6.35
C ILE A 38 -19.86 18.12 4.97
N ILE A 39 -18.55 18.37 4.92
CA ILE A 39 -17.80 18.41 3.66
C ILE A 39 -17.25 17.01 3.43
N SER A 40 -17.89 16.24 2.55
CA SER A 40 -17.27 15.05 1.97
C SER A 40 -16.14 15.50 1.05
N ILE A 41 -14.91 15.41 1.53
CA ILE A 41 -13.73 15.73 0.73
C ILE A 41 -13.55 14.61 -0.30
N TYR A 42 -13.97 14.87 -1.54
CA TYR A 42 -13.49 14.09 -2.67
C TYR A 42 -11.99 14.33 -2.81
N MET A 43 -11.19 13.26 -2.78
CA MET A 43 -9.78 13.33 -3.10
C MET A 43 -9.66 13.75 -4.58
N THR A 44 -9.26 14.99 -4.85
CA THR A 44 -9.01 15.41 -6.23
C THR A 44 -7.76 14.71 -6.76
N ASN A 45 -7.68 14.50 -8.08
CA ASN A 45 -6.48 13.93 -8.72
C ASN A 45 -5.20 14.67 -8.29
N ARG A 46 -5.27 15.99 -8.12
CA ARG A 46 -4.15 16.79 -7.62
C ARG A 46 -3.73 16.40 -6.20
N LYS A 47 -4.68 16.27 -5.27
CA LYS A 47 -4.38 15.87 -3.87
C LYS A 47 -3.81 14.46 -3.83
N LEU A 48 -4.36 13.53 -4.61
CA LEU A 48 -3.82 12.17 -4.72
C LEU A 48 -2.36 12.19 -5.20
N VAL A 49 -2.04 12.97 -6.24
CA VAL A 49 -0.66 13.12 -6.75
C VAL A 49 0.26 13.74 -5.69
N GLU A 50 -0.21 14.73 -4.92
CA GLU A 50 0.56 15.34 -3.83
C GLU A 50 0.87 14.31 -2.74
N VAL A 51 -0.12 13.49 -2.35
CA VAL A 51 0.05 12.39 -1.39
C VAL A 51 1.03 11.34 -1.91
N LEU A 52 0.87 10.85 -3.14
CA LEU A 52 1.78 9.86 -3.74
C LEU A 52 3.23 10.38 -3.86
N LYS A 53 3.42 11.70 -4.07
CA LYS A 53 4.75 12.32 -4.05
C LYS A 53 5.37 12.33 -2.65
N ILE A 54 4.58 12.52 -1.60
CA ILE A 54 5.05 12.44 -0.21
C ILE A 54 5.50 11.02 0.12
N TYR A 55 4.73 10.01 -0.28
CA TYR A 55 5.10 8.60 -0.10
C TYR A 55 6.32 8.18 -0.92
N ASN A 56 6.70 8.94 -1.96
CA ASN A 56 7.96 8.82 -2.69
C ASN A 56 8.32 7.39 -3.13
N GLY A 57 7.35 6.66 -3.65
CA GLY A 57 7.57 5.27 -4.08
C GLY A 57 7.60 4.27 -2.93
N SER A 58 7.01 4.59 -1.78
CA SER A 58 6.56 3.60 -0.80
C SER A 58 5.39 2.79 -1.36
N ILE A 59 5.22 1.58 -0.85
CA ILE A 59 4.06 0.74 -1.13
C ILE A 59 2.96 1.15 -0.17
N ASP A 60 1.75 1.36 -0.69
CA ASP A 60 0.55 1.58 0.11
C ASP A 60 -0.28 0.30 0.06
N ILE A 61 -0.37 -0.40 1.19
CA ILE A 61 -1.08 -1.67 1.32
C ILE A 61 -1.56 -1.80 2.77
N GLU A 62 -2.83 -2.15 2.92
CA GLU A 62 -3.41 -2.48 4.21
C GLU A 62 -3.44 -4.00 4.39
N TYR A 63 -2.94 -4.46 5.54
CA TYR A 63 -2.98 -5.86 5.93
C TYR A 63 -4.05 -6.09 6.99
N ALA A 64 -4.77 -7.20 6.87
CA ALA A 64 -5.65 -7.72 7.89
C ALA A 64 -5.00 -8.92 8.58
N ASP A 65 -5.45 -9.24 9.79
CA ASP A 65 -5.02 -10.47 10.47
C ASP A 65 -5.47 -11.69 9.65
N PRO A 66 -4.55 -12.49 9.12
CA PRO A 66 -4.90 -13.61 8.25
C PRO A 66 -5.22 -14.88 9.04
N ARG A 67 -4.90 -14.94 10.34
CA ARG A 67 -5.07 -16.13 11.20
C ARG A 67 -6.48 -16.71 11.19
N PRO A 68 -7.57 -15.92 11.18
CA PRO A 68 -8.93 -16.47 11.14
C PRO A 68 -9.27 -17.26 9.87
N HIS A 69 -8.49 -17.10 8.79
CA HIS A 69 -8.80 -17.68 7.47
C HIS A 69 -7.66 -18.54 6.90
N TYR A 70 -6.59 -18.77 7.66
CA TYR A 70 -5.39 -19.42 7.14
C TYR A 70 -5.65 -20.80 6.54
N ASN A 71 -6.39 -21.65 7.25
CA ASN A 71 -6.65 -23.02 6.82
C ASN A 71 -7.60 -23.11 5.62
N ASP A 72 -8.42 -22.08 5.40
CA ASP A 72 -9.34 -22.02 4.27
C ASP A 72 -8.64 -21.46 3.02
N MET A 73 -7.57 -20.67 3.19
CA MET A 73 -6.86 -20.01 2.10
C MET A 73 -5.64 -20.80 1.61
N ILE A 74 -4.83 -21.35 2.53
CA ILE A 74 -3.51 -21.92 2.22
C ILE A 74 -3.38 -23.34 2.77
N ASP A 75 -2.90 -24.27 1.94
CA ASP A 75 -2.52 -25.60 2.40
C ASP A 75 -1.09 -25.56 2.97
N PHE A 76 -0.98 -25.48 4.29
CA PHE A 76 0.31 -25.46 4.99
C PHE A 76 1.05 -26.81 4.99
N ASN A 77 0.44 -27.89 4.48
CA ASN A 77 1.15 -29.16 4.30
C ASN A 77 2.03 -29.17 3.03
N LEU A 78 1.85 -28.18 2.14
CA LEU A 78 2.69 -28.03 0.95
C LEU A 78 4.04 -27.41 1.27
N ASN A 79 4.98 -27.57 0.35
CA ASN A 79 6.31 -26.98 0.45
C ASN A 79 6.27 -25.49 0.10
N TRP A 80 6.45 -24.63 1.11
CA TRP A 80 6.57 -23.17 0.96
C TRP A 80 7.98 -22.55 1.08
N PRO A 81 9.12 -23.27 1.20
CA PRO A 81 10.43 -22.64 1.14
C PRO A 81 10.70 -21.93 -0.19
N LEU A 82 11.41 -20.79 -0.16
CA LEU A 82 11.77 -20.04 -1.37
C LEU A 82 12.58 -20.88 -2.38
N ARG A 83 13.38 -21.84 -1.90
CA ARG A 83 14.11 -22.81 -2.74
C ARG A 83 13.17 -23.68 -3.55
N HIS A 84 12.17 -24.28 -2.89
CA HIS A 84 11.21 -25.17 -3.54
C HIS A 84 10.39 -24.40 -4.57
N LEU A 85 9.97 -23.17 -4.24
CA LEU A 85 9.18 -22.32 -5.13
C LEU A 85 10.01 -21.70 -6.28
N GLU A 86 11.32 -21.89 -6.30
CA GLU A 86 12.22 -21.40 -7.37
C GLU A 86 12.09 -19.89 -7.66
N ILE A 87 11.87 -19.10 -6.59
CA ILE A 87 11.50 -17.67 -6.68
C ILE A 87 12.55 -16.81 -7.40
N PHE A 88 13.82 -17.19 -7.33
CA PHE A 88 14.92 -16.42 -7.93
C PHE A 88 15.33 -16.98 -9.29
N LYS A 89 15.41 -16.09 -10.30
CA LYS A 89 15.84 -16.41 -11.67
C LYS A 89 17.32 -16.80 -11.74
N GLU A 90 17.72 -17.48 -12.81
CA GLU A 90 19.14 -17.79 -13.07
C GLU A 90 20.01 -16.53 -13.03
N GLY A 91 21.18 -16.65 -12.42
CA GLY A 91 22.12 -15.55 -12.21
C GLY A 91 21.79 -14.61 -11.04
N ASP A 92 20.65 -14.78 -10.34
CA ASP A 92 20.37 -14.00 -9.13
C ASP A 92 21.29 -14.47 -7.98
N PRO A 93 22.06 -13.57 -7.34
CA PRO A 93 23.03 -13.94 -6.29
C PRO A 93 22.37 -14.61 -5.08
N ARG A 94 21.07 -14.42 -4.87
CA ARG A 94 20.33 -15.04 -3.77
C ARG A 94 20.18 -16.55 -3.95
N LYS A 95 20.37 -17.08 -5.16
CA LYS A 95 20.45 -18.54 -5.39
C LYS A 95 21.68 -19.18 -4.73
N LEU A 96 22.68 -18.39 -4.35
CA LEU A 96 23.86 -18.87 -3.62
C LEU A 96 23.70 -18.74 -2.10
N ASN A 97 22.63 -18.07 -1.64
CA ASN A 97 22.41 -17.82 -0.22
C ASN A 97 21.46 -18.88 0.38
N ASN A 98 22.04 -19.91 1.01
CA ASN A 98 21.27 -20.99 1.63
C ASN A 98 20.30 -20.50 2.72
N LYS A 99 20.63 -19.44 3.47
CA LYS A 99 19.74 -18.89 4.50
C LYS A 99 18.46 -18.31 3.88
N ILE A 100 18.58 -17.58 2.77
CA ILE A 100 17.41 -17.05 2.05
C ILE A 100 16.63 -18.19 1.40
N LEU A 101 17.31 -19.13 0.76
CA LEU A 101 16.66 -20.24 0.08
C LEU A 101 15.86 -21.17 1.02
N LEU A 102 16.33 -21.36 2.24
CA LEU A 102 15.63 -22.16 3.26
C LEU A 102 14.55 -21.39 4.02
N SER A 103 14.45 -20.07 3.83
CA SER A 103 13.37 -19.30 4.46
C SER A 103 12.00 -19.70 3.94
N GLN A 104 11.03 -19.74 4.85
CA GLN A 104 9.64 -20.04 4.55
C GLN A 104 8.95 -18.80 4.00
N LEU A 105 8.04 -18.99 3.04
CA LEU A 105 7.13 -17.94 2.62
C LEU A 105 6.14 -17.64 3.76
N GLU A 106 5.98 -16.36 4.09
CA GLU A 106 4.96 -15.90 5.04
C GLU A 106 3.76 -15.35 4.29
N PHE A 107 2.56 -15.78 4.71
CA PHE A 107 1.31 -15.37 4.08
C PHE A 107 0.65 -14.24 4.87
N GLN A 108 0.30 -13.18 4.14
CA GLN A 108 -0.45 -12.04 4.66
C GLN A 108 -1.73 -11.86 3.84
N LYS A 109 -2.80 -11.42 4.51
CA LYS A 109 -4.05 -11.02 3.86
C LYS A 109 -4.07 -9.51 3.81
N GLY A 110 -4.44 -8.97 2.66
CA GLY A 110 -4.64 -7.53 2.48
C GLY A 110 -5.94 -7.25 1.75
N TYR A 111 -6.37 -5.98 1.78
CA TYR A 111 -7.47 -5.52 0.95
C TYR A 111 -7.02 -5.36 -0.51
N VAL A 112 -7.97 -5.41 -1.45
CA VAL A 112 -7.68 -5.29 -2.90
C VAL A 112 -7.21 -3.89 -3.30
N THR A 113 -7.46 -2.88 -2.47
CA THR A 113 -7.06 -1.50 -2.72
C THR A 113 -5.61 -1.29 -2.29
N ILE A 114 -4.69 -1.37 -3.25
CA ILE A 114 -3.24 -1.26 -3.02
C ILE A 114 -2.57 -0.37 -4.07
N SER A 115 -1.47 0.28 -3.71
CA SER A 115 -0.64 1.06 -4.62
C SER A 115 0.80 0.58 -4.62
N TYR A 116 1.25 0.08 -5.78
CA TYR A 116 2.64 -0.31 -5.99
C TYR A 116 3.38 0.72 -6.87
N PRO A 117 4.58 1.15 -6.45
CA PRO A 117 5.48 1.88 -7.32
C PRO A 117 5.87 1.03 -8.53
N LYS A 118 6.05 1.66 -9.70
CA LYS A 118 6.48 0.98 -10.94
C LYS A 118 7.72 0.11 -10.76
N LYS A 119 8.67 0.54 -9.92
CA LYS A 119 9.89 -0.24 -9.61
C LYS A 119 9.57 -1.55 -8.89
N SER A 120 8.63 -1.53 -7.94
CA SER A 120 8.19 -2.73 -7.22
C SER A 120 7.47 -3.70 -8.15
N VAL A 121 6.57 -3.19 -9.00
CA VAL A 121 5.91 -4.02 -10.03
C VAL A 121 6.92 -4.67 -10.96
N LYS A 122 7.87 -3.89 -11.51
CA LYS A 122 8.95 -4.43 -12.36
C LYS A 122 9.81 -5.45 -11.63
N TYR A 123 10.07 -5.27 -10.35
CA TYR A 123 10.81 -6.23 -9.57
C TYR A 123 10.06 -7.57 -9.48
N LEU A 124 8.77 -7.54 -9.15
CA LEU A 124 7.93 -8.75 -9.08
C LEU A 124 7.83 -9.47 -10.42
N THR A 125 7.63 -8.74 -11.53
CA THR A 125 7.40 -9.34 -12.85
C THR A 125 8.68 -9.67 -13.63
N GLU A 126 9.73 -8.85 -13.50
CA GLU A 126 10.94 -8.98 -14.30
C GLU A 126 12.09 -9.64 -13.53
N LYS A 127 12.14 -9.57 -12.20
CA LYS A 127 13.26 -10.10 -11.40
C LYS A 127 12.96 -11.41 -10.68
N LEU A 128 11.72 -11.69 -10.35
CA LEU A 128 11.31 -12.94 -9.72
C LEU A 128 10.74 -13.94 -10.73
N ASN A 129 10.85 -15.22 -10.42
CA ASN A 129 10.16 -16.32 -11.09
C ASN A 129 8.99 -16.77 -10.21
N LEU A 130 7.79 -16.32 -10.53
CA LEU A 130 6.58 -16.59 -9.72
C LEU A 130 5.75 -17.76 -10.28
N THR A 131 6.20 -18.41 -11.36
CA THR A 131 5.43 -19.44 -12.07
C THR A 131 5.07 -20.62 -11.17
N LYS A 132 6.06 -21.17 -10.44
CA LYS A 132 5.84 -22.33 -9.57
C LYS A 132 4.99 -21.98 -8.35
N PHE A 133 5.14 -20.76 -7.83
CA PHE A 133 4.31 -20.22 -6.75
C PHE A 133 2.83 -20.12 -7.17
N PHE A 134 2.53 -19.47 -8.29
CA PHE A 134 1.15 -19.37 -8.77
C PHE A 134 0.58 -20.74 -9.12
N LYS A 135 1.35 -21.62 -9.78
CA LYS A 135 0.91 -22.99 -10.06
C LYS A 135 0.51 -23.73 -8.78
N GLN A 136 1.33 -23.66 -7.72
CA GLN A 136 1.03 -24.33 -6.46
C GLN A 136 -0.22 -23.75 -5.77
N LEU A 137 -0.42 -22.42 -5.82
CA LEU A 137 -1.65 -21.78 -5.34
C LEU A 137 -2.89 -22.20 -6.14
N ASP A 138 -2.76 -22.39 -7.45
CA ASP A 138 -3.88 -22.79 -8.31
C ASP A 138 -4.28 -24.27 -8.14
N ASP A 139 -3.29 -25.11 -7.85
CA ASP A 139 -3.43 -26.57 -7.72
C ASP A 139 -4.01 -26.98 -6.35
N MET A 140 -3.73 -26.24 -5.27
CA MET A 140 -4.15 -26.63 -3.91
C MET A 140 -5.67 -26.59 -3.68
N ASN A 141 -6.43 -26.01 -4.62
CA ASN A 141 -7.89 -25.98 -4.61
C ASN A 141 -8.52 -25.36 -3.34
N LEU A 142 -7.90 -24.29 -2.84
CA LEU A 142 -8.35 -23.46 -1.70
C LEU A 142 -8.61 -22.01 -2.15
N TYR A 143 -9.05 -21.15 -1.23
CA TYR A 143 -9.56 -19.81 -1.56
C TYR A 143 -8.50 -18.71 -1.75
N ALA A 144 -7.19 -19.00 -1.67
CA ALA A 144 -6.18 -17.94 -1.84
C ALA A 144 -6.09 -17.35 -3.26
N ASN A 145 -6.50 -18.12 -4.28
CA ASN A 145 -6.66 -17.60 -5.64
C ASN A 145 -8.09 -17.82 -6.10
N GLU A 146 -9.03 -17.09 -5.48
CA GLU A 146 -10.47 -17.17 -5.74
C GLU A 146 -10.76 -17.38 -7.24
N LYS A 147 -11.23 -18.60 -7.57
CA LYS A 147 -11.77 -19.01 -8.87
C LYS A 147 -13.26 -18.74 -8.95
#